data_AF-P82627-F1
#
_entry.id   AF-P82627-F1
#
_cell.length_a   1.000
_cell.length_b   1.000
_cell.length_c   1.000
_cell.angle_alpha   90.00
_cell.angle_beta   90.00
_cell.angle_gamma   90.00
#
_symmetry.space_group_name_H-M   'P 1'
#
loop_
_entity.id
_entity.type
_entity.pdbx_description
1 polymer ?
#
loop_
_entity_poly.entity_id
_entity_poly.type
_entity_poly.pdbx_seq_one_letter_code
_entity_poly.pdbx_strand_id
1 'polypeptide(L)'
;MKLAAIFLVSCVLLSLLPSLTIAEKRPWCPTRKQIFDGSCNRTDYTQCFNDLRNTWDDIGDLCPTDCTCTPQPQNKRLCYCRYLPCPST
;
A
#
# COMPACT_ATOMS: atom_id res chain seq x y z
N MET A 1 -4.25 -36.12 28.48
CA MET A 1 -5.38 -35.18 28.29
C MET A 1 -4.99 -33.69 28.42
N LYS A 2 -3.70 -33.31 28.56
CA LYS A 2 -3.29 -31.89 28.72
C LYS A 2 -2.49 -31.30 27.55
N LEU A 3 -1.82 -32.12 26.71
CA LEU A 3 -0.96 -31.63 25.63
C LEU A 3 -1.72 -31.21 24.36
N ALA A 4 -2.87 -31.83 24.06
CA ALA A 4 -3.62 -31.54 22.84
C ALA A 4 -4.27 -30.14 22.84
N ALA A 5 -4.69 -29.65 24.00
CA ALA A 5 -5.36 -28.34 24.12
C ALA A 5 -4.42 -27.16 23.83
N ILE A 6 -3.14 -27.28 24.20
CA ILE A 6 -2.15 -26.21 24.00
C ILE A 6 -1.81 -26.07 22.50
N PHE A 7 -1.71 -27.19 21.78
CA PHE A 7 -1.37 -27.20 20.35
C PHE A 7 -2.43 -26.50 19.48
N LEU A 8 -3.72 -26.67 19.82
CA LEU A 8 -4.81 -26.04 19.07
C LEU A 8 -4.84 -24.51 19.24
N VAL A 9 -4.56 -24.00 20.45
CA VAL A 9 -4.55 -22.56 20.71
C VAL A 9 -3.42 -21.87 19.93
N SER A 10 -2.23 -22.49 19.84
CA SER A 10 -1.14 -21.95 19.03
C SER A 10 -1.45 -21.90 17.53
N CYS A 11 -2.15 -22.88 16.98
CA CYS A 11 -2.51 -22.88 15.55
C CYS A 11 -3.50 -21.75 15.20
N VAL A 12 -4.49 -21.49 16.06
CA VAL A 12 -5.45 -20.40 15.83
C VAL A 12 -4.76 -19.04 15.91
N LEU A 13 -3.84 -18.85 16.86
CA LEU A 13 -3.07 -17.61 17.00
C LEU A 13 -2.16 -17.33 15.79
N LEU A 14 -1.48 -18.35 15.23
CA LEU A 14 -0.68 -18.15 14.00
C LEU A 14 -1.54 -17.91 12.76
N SER A 15 -2.73 -18.50 12.69
CA SER A 15 -3.67 -18.28 11.57
C SER A 15 -4.26 -16.87 11.58
N LEU A 16 -4.38 -16.28 12.78
CA LEU A 16 -4.90 -14.94 12.98
C LEU A 16 -3.85 -13.83 12.88
N LEU A 17 -2.55 -14.15 12.79
CA LEU A 17 -1.58 -13.15 12.38
C LEU A 17 -2.05 -12.70 10.99
N PRO A 18 -2.59 -11.48 10.85
CA PRO A 18 -2.83 -10.94 9.53
C PRO A 18 -1.49 -11.08 8.87
N SER A 19 -1.46 -11.72 7.71
CA SER A 19 -0.29 -11.65 6.84
C SER A 19 0.02 -10.17 6.78
N LEU A 20 1.01 -9.74 7.58
CA LEU A 20 1.72 -8.50 7.40
C LEU A 20 2.37 -8.76 6.06
N THR A 21 1.61 -8.52 5.01
CA THR A 21 2.14 -8.08 3.75
C THR A 21 2.79 -6.76 4.12
N ILE A 22 3.97 -6.85 4.73
CA ILE A 22 5.01 -5.85 4.63
C ILE A 22 4.97 -5.58 3.14
N ALA A 23 4.38 -4.45 2.74
CA ALA A 23 4.25 -4.10 1.35
C ALA A 23 5.67 -4.23 0.81
N GLU A 24 5.90 -5.27 0.02
CA GLU A 24 7.24 -5.62 -0.44
C GLU A 24 7.73 -4.37 -1.17
N LYS A 25 8.65 -3.64 -0.54
CA LYS A 25 9.13 -2.40 -1.10
C LYS A 25 9.85 -2.78 -2.37
N ARG A 26 9.30 -2.34 -3.50
CA ARG A 26 9.85 -2.67 -4.81
C ARG A 26 11.05 -1.76 -5.08
N PRO A 27 12.06 -2.24 -5.85
CA PRO A 27 13.11 -1.38 -6.38
C PRO A 27 12.50 -0.14 -7.03
N TRP A 28 13.15 1.02 -6.86
CA TRP A 28 12.60 2.31 -7.30
C TRP A 28 12.42 2.39 -8.83
N CYS A 29 11.23 2.03 -9.30
CA CYS A 29 10.61 2.62 -10.47
C CYS A 29 9.09 2.62 -10.22
N PRO A 30 8.51 3.80 -9.94
CA PRO A 30 7.11 3.89 -9.57
C PRO A 30 6.19 3.33 -10.64
N THR A 31 5.38 2.33 -10.28
CA THR A 31 4.17 2.08 -11.08
C THR A 31 3.30 3.31 -10.90
N ARG A 32 3.01 4.01 -11.99
CA ARG A 32 2.24 5.26 -11.95
C ARG A 32 0.80 5.09 -11.45
N LYS A 33 0.32 3.85 -11.36
CA LYS A 33 -1.04 3.48 -10.95
C LYS A 33 -1.01 2.35 -9.91
N GLN A 34 -1.82 2.48 -8.85
CA GLN A 34 -2.03 1.39 -7.89
C GLN A 34 -3.38 1.51 -7.20
N ILE A 35 -3.94 0.37 -6.80
CA ILE A 35 -5.17 0.30 -6.00
C ILE A 35 -4.78 0.23 -4.52
N PHE A 36 -5.38 1.09 -3.71
CA PHE A 36 -5.25 1.13 -2.26
C PHE A 36 -6.61 0.92 -1.60
N ASP A 37 -6.59 0.42 -0.37
CA ASP A 37 -7.79 0.37 0.46
C ASP A 37 -8.17 1.78 0.95
N GLY A 38 -9.47 1.98 1.15
CA GLY A 38 -10.07 3.27 1.52
C GLY A 38 -10.58 4.07 0.32
N SER A 39 -11.39 5.09 0.62
CA SER A 39 -11.94 6.02 -0.37
C SER A 39 -10.95 7.12 -0.74
N CYS A 40 -11.19 7.79 -1.86
CA CYS A 40 -10.48 9.02 -2.19
C CYS A 40 -10.80 10.13 -1.20
N ASN A 41 -9.76 10.75 -0.64
CA ASN A 41 -9.90 11.96 0.15
C ASN A 41 -9.98 13.17 -0.77
N ARG A 42 -11.11 13.89 -0.73
CA ARG A 42 -11.32 15.10 -1.55
C ARG A 42 -10.64 16.35 -0.98
N THR A 43 -10.21 16.32 0.29
CA THR A 43 -9.52 17.45 0.95
C THR A 43 -8.00 17.28 0.94
N ASP A 44 -7.50 16.06 0.72
CA ASP A 44 -6.07 15.76 0.66
C ASP A 44 -5.68 15.30 -0.76
N TYR A 45 -5.25 16.27 -1.57
CA TYR A 45 -4.76 16.03 -2.93
C TYR A 45 -3.41 15.30 -2.97
N THR A 46 -2.72 15.19 -1.82
CA THR A 46 -1.43 14.51 -1.71
C THR A 46 -1.57 13.04 -1.33
N GLN A 47 -2.76 12.59 -0.92
CA GLN A 47 -3.02 11.22 -0.48
C GLN A 47 -2.47 10.18 -1.46
N CYS A 48 -2.83 10.27 -2.74
CA CYS A 48 -2.38 9.30 -3.74
C CYS A 48 -0.87 9.31 -3.97
N PHE A 49 -0.27 10.50 -3.94
CA PHE A 49 1.18 10.63 -4.04
C PHE A 49 1.87 9.96 -2.85
N ASN A 50 1.38 10.22 -1.63
CA ASN A 50 1.93 9.67 -0.40
C ASN A 50 1.75 8.14 -0.34
N ASP A 51 0.57 7.63 -0.71
CA ASP A 51 0.32 6.20 -0.77
C ASP A 51 1.27 5.50 -1.72
N LEU A 52 1.42 6.03 -2.94
CA LEU A 52 2.33 5.50 -3.95
C LEU A 52 3.78 5.58 -3.48
N ARG A 53 4.22 6.73 -2.96
CA ARG A 53 5.57 6.93 -2.38
C ARG A 53 5.87 5.90 -1.29
N ASN A 54 4.90 5.60 -0.41
CA ASN A 54 5.05 4.64 0.67
C ASN A 54 5.23 3.19 0.20
N THR A 55 4.94 2.88 -1.07
CA THR A 55 5.17 1.54 -1.64
C THR A 55 6.59 1.34 -2.19
N TRP A 56 7.43 2.39 -2.19
CA TRP A 56 8.79 2.35 -2.72
C TRP A 56 9.82 2.54 -1.60
N ASP A 57 11.07 2.19 -1.90
CA ASP A 57 12.21 2.60 -1.09
C ASP A 57 12.39 4.13 -1.14
N ASP A 58 13.11 4.73 -0.19
CA ASP A 58 13.21 6.18 -0.08
C ASP A 58 13.79 6.83 -1.35
N ILE A 59 13.04 7.74 -1.95
CA ILE A 59 13.32 8.38 -3.25
C ILE A 59 13.71 9.86 -3.08
N GLY A 60 13.85 10.33 -1.83
CA GLY A 60 14.03 11.74 -1.52
C GLY A 60 12.75 12.56 -1.74
N ASP A 61 12.91 13.87 -1.86
CA ASP A 61 11.82 14.83 -2.01
C ASP A 61 11.33 14.89 -3.46
N LEU A 62 10.45 13.97 -3.82
CA LEU A 62 9.58 14.19 -4.98
C LEU A 62 8.41 15.08 -4.56
N CYS A 63 8.13 16.11 -5.34
CA CYS A 63 6.90 16.89 -5.19
C CYS A 63 5.69 16.07 -5.69
N PRO A 64 4.50 16.27 -5.11
CA PRO A 64 3.27 15.67 -5.63
C PRO A 64 3.06 16.15 -7.07
N THR A 65 3.13 15.22 -8.02
CA THR A 65 2.90 15.51 -9.43
C THR A 65 1.53 15.02 -9.86
N ASP A 66 0.70 15.90 -10.44
CA ASP A 66 -0.58 15.60 -11.12
C ASP A 66 -1.15 14.19 -10.83
N CYS A 67 -1.63 14.01 -9.60
CA CYS A 67 -2.19 12.76 -9.12
C CYS A 67 -3.71 12.83 -9.15
N THR A 68 -4.33 11.80 -9.73
CA THR A 68 -5.77 11.57 -9.72
C THR A 68 -6.09 10.43 -8.75
N CYS A 69 -7.16 10.62 -7.98
CA CYS A 69 -7.78 9.56 -7.21
C CYS A 69 -9.15 9.23 -7.78
N THR A 70 -9.37 7.97 -8.14
CA THR A 70 -10.66 7.47 -8.61
C THR A 70 -11.23 6.47 -7.60
N PRO A 71 -12.42 6.73 -7.01
CA PRO A 71 -13.08 5.77 -6.15
C PRO A 71 -13.33 4.44 -6.87
N GLN A 72 -13.12 3.33 -6.18
CA GLN A 72 -13.34 1.96 -6.67
C GLN A 72 -14.37 1.24 -5.76
N PRO A 73 -15.02 0.17 -6.24
CA PRO A 73 -15.88 -0.67 -5.41
C PRO A 73 -15.16 -1.25 -4.19
N GLN A 74 -15.93 -1.69 -3.19
CA GLN A 74 -15.42 -2.35 -1.97
C GLN A 74 -14.50 -1.47 -1.10
N ASN A 75 -14.79 -0.16 -1.03
CA ASN A 75 -14.00 0.81 -0.27
C ASN A 75 -12.52 0.79 -0.69
N LYS A 76 -12.28 0.89 -1.99
CA LYS A 76 -10.94 0.98 -2.57
C LYS A 76 -10.81 2.29 -3.36
N ARG A 77 -9.57 2.67 -3.65
CA ARG A 77 -9.25 3.80 -4.53
C ARG A 77 -8.17 3.41 -5.53
N LEU A 78 -8.31 3.88 -6.76
CA LEU A 78 -7.25 3.85 -7.75
C LEU A 78 -6.52 5.19 -7.70
N CYS A 79 -5.25 5.14 -7.33
CA CYS A 79 -4.36 6.27 -7.40
C CYS A 79 -3.55 6.20 -8.68
N TYR A 80 -3.51 7.31 -9.43
CA TYR A 80 -2.71 7.44 -10.64
C TYR A 80 -2.00 8.80 -10.66
N CYS A 81 -0.68 8.82 -10.77
CA CYS A 81 0.10 10.05 -10.89
C CYS A 81 0.81 10.12 -12.24
N ARG A 82 0.54 11.19 -12.99
CA ARG A 82 1.00 11.32 -14.38
C ARG A 82 2.52 11.42 -14.50
N TYR A 83 3.15 12.17 -13.59
CA TYR A 83 4.58 12.50 -13.67
C TYR A 83 5.38 11.96 -12.49
N LEU A 84 5.38 10.65 -12.29
CA LEU A 84 6.35 10.05 -11.38
C LEU A 84 7.66 9.76 -12.12
N PRO A 85 8.78 10.42 -11.78
CA PRO A 85 10.08 10.09 -12.35
C PRO A 85 10.50 8.68 -11.88
N CYS A 86 10.96 7.85 -12.82
CA CYS A 86 11.84 6.72 -12.51
C CYS A 86 13.28 7.20 -12.68
N PRO A 87 14.26 6.61 -11.98
CA PRO A 87 15.66 6.86 -12.28
C PRO A 87 15.88 6.50 -13.76
N SER A 88 16.49 7.41 -14.52
CA SER A 88 17.20 6.96 -15.70
C SER A 88 18.34 6.07 -15.21
N THR A 89 18.29 4.79 -15.55
CA THR A 89 19.42 3.85 -15.44
C THR A 89 20.71 4.47 -15.96
#